data_AF-A0A7Y3ENI0-F1
#
_entry.id   AF-A0A7Y3ENI0-F1
#
_cell.length_a   1.000
_cell.length_b   1.000
_cell.length_c   1.000
_cell.angle_alpha   90.00
_cell.angle_beta   90.00
_cell.angle_gamma   90.00
#
_symmetry.space_group_name_H-M   'P 1'
#
loop_
_entity.id
_entity.type
_entity.pdbx_description
1 polymer ?
#
loop_
_entity_poly.entity_id
_entity_poly.type
_entity_poly.pdbx_seq_one_letter_code
_entity_poly.pdbx_strand_id
1 'polypeptide(L)'
;MQWIHSEEGKDHKWSEYLLAAPDLFHLLCKLSIDKDVPVKEKAMLAGAIAYFVSPIDLVPEAIVGPIGYVDDISLAAYVLNQIVNNTDPEVLKRHWAGDGDLLDLIQHILERADKMVGSGLWNKLRNMIK
;
A
#
# COMPACT_ATOMS: atom_id res chain seq x y z
N MET A 1 10.03 3.69 -22.41
CA MET A 1 10.88 4.44 -21.45
C MET A 1 11.10 5.92 -21.85
N GLN A 2 10.15 6.59 -22.52
CA GLN A 2 10.33 7.98 -22.99
C GLN A 2 9.26 8.95 -22.47
N TRP A 3 8.21 8.45 -21.81
CA TRP A 3 7.10 9.24 -21.27
C TRP A 3 7.36 9.83 -19.87
N ILE A 4 8.40 9.36 -19.15
CA ILE A 4 8.77 9.88 -17.82
C ILE A 4 9.48 11.25 -17.91
N HIS A 5 9.95 11.64 -19.11
CA HIS A 5 10.70 12.88 -19.34
C HIS A 5 9.88 14.03 -19.92
N SER A 6 8.58 13.88 -20.19
CA SER A 6 7.74 14.99 -20.66
C SER A 6 7.25 15.86 -19.49
N GLU A 7 7.07 17.15 -19.76
CA GLU A 7 6.62 18.17 -18.79
C GLU A 7 5.23 17.89 -18.17
N GLU A 8 4.45 16.95 -18.73
CA GLU A 8 3.17 16.48 -18.17
C GLU A 8 3.32 15.42 -17.06
N GLY A 9 4.48 14.75 -16.96
CA GLY A 9 4.78 13.77 -15.89
C GLY A 9 5.31 14.40 -14.59
N LYS A 10 5.52 15.73 -14.58
CA LYS A 10 6.11 16.50 -13.48
C LYS A 10 5.09 16.99 -12.46
N ASP A 11 4.05 16.22 -12.16
CA ASP A 11 3.41 16.40 -10.86
C ASP A 11 4.31 15.71 -9.83
N HIS A 12 5.38 16.41 -9.42
CA HIS A 12 6.50 15.91 -8.62
C HIS A 12 6.06 15.03 -7.43
N LYS A 13 4.88 15.31 -6.86
CA LYS A 13 4.31 14.60 -5.72
C LYS A 13 3.96 13.14 -5.99
N TRP A 14 3.53 12.77 -7.19
CA TRP A 14 3.08 11.38 -7.47
C TRP A 14 4.19 10.49 -8.00
N SER A 15 5.22 11.09 -8.60
CA SER A 15 6.38 10.37 -9.15
C SER A 15 7.12 9.58 -8.08
N GLU A 16 7.31 10.14 -6.88
CA GLU A 16 8.00 9.46 -5.78
C GLU A 16 7.22 8.23 -5.30
N TYR A 17 5.89 8.31 -5.18
CA TYR A 17 5.06 7.16 -4.80
C TYR A 17 5.04 6.07 -5.86
N LEU A 18 4.95 6.45 -7.14
CA LEU A 18 4.96 5.50 -8.25
C LEU A 18 6.31 4.79 -8.37
N LEU A 19 7.41 5.49 -8.09
CA LEU A 19 8.75 4.92 -8.07
C LEU A 19 8.98 4.03 -6.83
N ALA A 20 8.33 4.32 -5.70
CA ALA A 20 8.38 3.49 -4.51
C ALA A 20 7.49 2.24 -4.56
N ALA A 21 6.55 2.16 -5.50
CA ALA A 21 5.60 1.05 -5.58
C ALA A 21 6.29 -0.33 -5.77
N PRO A 22 7.30 -0.50 -6.64
CA PRO A 22 8.03 -1.76 -6.77
C PRO A 22 8.75 -2.17 -5.47
N ASP A 23 9.34 -1.21 -4.77
CA ASP A 23 10.08 -1.44 -3.53
C ASP A 23 9.13 -1.80 -2.37
N LEU A 24 7.96 -1.15 -2.31
CA LEU A 24 6.89 -1.50 -1.36
C LEU A 24 6.36 -2.90 -1.66
N PHE A 25 6.10 -3.23 -2.93
CA PHE A 25 5.65 -4.57 -3.29
C PHE A 25 6.70 -5.65 -2.96
N HIS A 26 7.98 -5.34 -3.19
CA HIS A 26 9.08 -6.19 -2.76
C HIS A 26 9.07 -6.41 -1.25
N LEU A 27 8.92 -5.34 -0.47
CA LEU A 27 8.83 -5.40 0.98
C LEU A 27 7.67 -6.30 1.43
N LEU A 28 6.46 -6.14 0.87
CA LEU A 28 5.30 -6.98 1.19
C LEU A 28 5.60 -8.46 0.93
N CYS A 29 6.18 -8.78 -0.23
CA CYS A 29 6.59 -10.13 -0.58
C CYS A 29 7.59 -10.71 0.42
N LYS A 30 8.64 -9.95 0.77
CA LYS A 30 9.67 -10.41 1.70
C LYS A 30 9.13 -10.63 3.11
N LEU A 31 8.29 -9.74 3.60
CA LEU A 31 7.65 -9.88 4.92
C LEU A 31 6.70 -11.07 4.98
N SER A 32 6.01 -11.38 3.88
CA SER A 32 5.07 -12.52 3.83
C SER A 32 5.75 -13.88 4.08
N ILE A 33 7.05 -13.98 3.79
CA ILE A 33 7.86 -15.20 3.96
C ILE A 33 8.84 -15.14 5.13
N ASP A 34 9.02 -13.98 5.78
CA ASP A 34 10.00 -13.81 6.85
C ASP A 34 9.56 -14.47 8.15
N LYS A 35 10.40 -15.30 8.76
CA LYS A 35 10.06 -16.07 9.98
C LYS A 35 9.75 -15.20 11.21
N ASP A 36 10.28 -13.99 11.28
CA ASP A 36 10.13 -13.05 12.40
C ASP A 36 8.80 -12.27 12.30
N VAL A 37 8.06 -12.39 11.18
CA VAL A 37 6.73 -11.80 11.01
C VAL A 37 5.64 -12.75 11.56
N PRO A 38 4.71 -12.27 12.42
CA PRO A 38 3.61 -13.09 12.94
C PRO A 38 2.72 -13.68 11.84
N VAL A 39 2.21 -14.90 12.05
CA VAL A 39 1.38 -15.63 11.07
C VAL A 39 0.13 -14.84 10.65
N LYS A 40 -0.49 -14.12 11.59
CA LYS A 40 -1.64 -13.26 11.31
C LYS A 40 -1.30 -12.19 10.25
N GLU A 41 -0.15 -11.54 10.41
CA GLU A 41 0.26 -10.49 9.48
C GLU A 41 0.73 -11.06 8.14
N LYS A 42 1.32 -12.27 8.13
CA LYS A 42 1.57 -13.00 6.89
C LYS A 42 0.29 -13.31 6.12
N ALA A 43 -0.77 -13.72 6.81
CA ALA A 43 -2.05 -14.01 6.16
C ALA A 43 -2.66 -12.74 5.54
N MET A 44 -2.59 -11.62 6.25
CA MET A 44 -3.01 -10.32 5.73
C MET A 44 -2.16 -9.87 4.53
N LEU A 45 -0.82 -9.98 4.63
CA LEU A 45 0.11 -9.70 3.54
C LEU A 45 -0.18 -10.55 2.31
N ALA A 46 -0.40 -11.85 2.50
CA ALA A 46 -0.74 -12.76 1.41
C ALA A 46 -2.07 -12.38 0.75
N GLY A 47 -3.08 -11.98 1.53
CA GLY A 47 -4.34 -11.46 1.01
C GLY A 47 -4.17 -10.18 0.19
N ALA A 48 -3.37 -9.23 0.68
CA ALA A 48 -3.07 -7.98 -0.02
C ALA A 48 -2.29 -8.22 -1.33
N ILE A 49 -1.28 -9.09 -1.30
CA ILE A 49 -0.52 -9.47 -2.49
C ILE A 49 -1.45 -10.15 -3.50
N ALA A 50 -2.24 -11.13 -3.05
CA ALA A 50 -3.20 -11.84 -3.90
C ALA A 50 -4.20 -10.88 -4.55
N TYR A 51 -4.62 -9.83 -3.83
CA TYR A 51 -5.44 -8.75 -4.35
C TYR A 51 -4.72 -7.99 -5.46
N PHE A 52 -3.51 -7.46 -5.20
CA PHE A 52 -2.77 -6.65 -6.17
C PHE A 52 -2.34 -7.41 -7.43
N VAL A 53 -2.15 -8.74 -7.36
CA VAL A 53 -1.80 -9.56 -8.53
C VAL A 53 -3.01 -10.23 -9.18
N SER A 54 -4.20 -10.08 -8.60
CA SER A 54 -5.41 -10.71 -9.11
C SER A 54 -5.73 -10.11 -10.49
N PRO A 55 -5.91 -10.92 -11.54
CA PRO A 55 -6.39 -10.43 -12.84
C PRO A 55 -7.86 -10.00 -12.79
N ILE A 56 -8.54 -10.26 -11.68
CA ILE A 56 -9.91 -9.85 -11.38
C ILE A 56 -9.80 -8.84 -10.23
N ASP A 57 -9.85 -7.55 -10.54
CA ASP A 57 -10.10 -6.54 -9.51
C ASP A 57 -11.45 -6.87 -8.87
N LEU A 58 -11.49 -6.98 -7.54
CA LEU A 58 -12.72 -7.27 -6.78
C LEU A 58 -13.82 -6.23 -7.08
N VAL A 59 -13.41 -5.04 -7.54
CA VAL A 59 -14.25 -3.97 -8.02
C VAL A 59 -13.87 -3.69 -9.47
N PRO A 60 -14.67 -4.13 -10.47
CA PRO A 60 -14.35 -3.87 -11.86
C PRO A 60 -14.34 -2.36 -12.11
N GLU A 61 -13.15 -1.77 -12.30
CA GLU A 61 -12.97 -0.33 -12.53
C GLU A 61 -13.84 0.17 -13.70
N ALA A 62 -14.05 -0.70 -14.69
CA ALA A 62 -14.94 -0.50 -15.84
C ALA A 62 -16.42 -0.29 -15.47
N ILE A 63 -16.87 -0.75 -14.29
CA ILE A 63 -18.26 -0.67 -13.82
C ILE A 63 -18.44 0.45 -12.80
N VAL A 64 -17.44 0.73 -11.96
CA VAL A 64 -17.61 1.58 -10.75
C VAL A 64 -17.01 2.98 -10.91
N GLY A 65 -16.27 3.23 -12.00
CA GLY A 65 -15.66 4.53 -12.28
C GLY A 65 -14.63 4.93 -11.22
N PRO A 66 -14.36 6.24 -11.02
CA PRO A 66 -13.30 6.74 -10.11
C PRO A 66 -13.43 6.30 -8.64
N ILE A 67 -14.56 5.72 -8.25
CA ILE A 67 -14.86 5.24 -6.90
C ILE A 67 -14.11 3.93 -6.61
N GLY A 68 -13.77 3.14 -7.63
CA GLY A 68 -13.01 1.89 -7.48
C GLY A 68 -11.65 2.11 -6.80
N TYR A 69 -10.93 3.16 -7.22
CA TYR A 69 -9.60 3.50 -6.69
C TYR A 69 -9.57 3.78 -5.18
N VAL A 70 -10.69 4.19 -4.60
CA VAL A 70 -10.76 4.49 -3.17
C VAL A 70 -10.70 3.19 -2.35
N ASP A 71 -11.22 2.07 -2.86
CA ASP A 71 -11.14 0.76 -2.20
C ASP A 71 -9.69 0.27 -2.16
N ASP A 72 -8.99 0.32 -3.29
CA ASP A 72 -7.58 -0.08 -3.41
C ASP A 72 -6.67 0.70 -2.47
N ILE A 73 -6.84 2.03 -2.44
CA ILE A 73 -6.04 2.92 -1.60
C ILE A 73 -6.33 2.68 -0.13
N SER A 74 -7.59 2.42 0.23
CA SER A 74 -7.97 2.11 1.60
C SER A 74 -7.39 0.76 2.06
N LEU A 75 -7.42 -0.26 1.19
CA LEU A 75 -6.83 -1.57 1.47
C LEU A 75 -5.31 -1.46 1.63
N ALA A 76 -4.64 -0.77 0.70
CA ALA A 76 -3.20 -0.54 0.76
C ALA A 76 -2.80 0.20 2.05
N ALA A 77 -3.51 1.28 2.39
CA ALA A 77 -3.26 2.03 3.62
C ALA A 77 -3.51 1.19 4.87
N TYR A 78 -4.57 0.39 4.89
CA TYR A 78 -4.86 -0.51 6.00
C TYR A 78 -3.73 -1.53 6.21
N VAL A 79 -3.26 -2.17 5.14
CA VAL A 79 -2.18 -3.16 5.18
C VAL A 79 -0.87 -2.53 5.63
N LEU A 80 -0.50 -1.39 5.06
CA LEU A 80 0.71 -0.64 5.47
C LEU A 80 0.66 -0.25 6.95
N ASN A 81 -0.48 0.25 7.41
CA ASN A 81 -0.66 0.63 8.81
C ASN A 81 -0.54 -0.58 9.76
N GLN A 82 -1.12 -1.74 9.40
CA GLN A 82 -0.96 -2.95 10.21
C GLN A 82 0.49 -3.43 10.26
N ILE A 83 1.18 -3.43 9.12
CA ILE A 83 2.58 -3.86 9.04
C ILE A 83 3.48 -2.99 9.94
N VAL A 84 3.37 -1.66 9.86
CA VAL A 84 4.19 -0.74 10.66
C VAL A 84 3.90 -0.85 12.16
N ASN A 85 2.64 -1.11 12.54
CA ASN A 85 2.28 -1.20 13.96
C ASN A 85 2.54 -2.58 14.59
N ASN A 86 2.54 -3.65 13.78
CA ASN A 86 2.60 -5.03 14.29
C ASN A 86 3.89 -5.78 13.93
N THR A 87 4.77 -5.19 13.13
CA THR A 87 6.07 -5.77 12.76
C THR A 87 7.20 -4.95 13.39
N ASP A 88 8.23 -5.63 13.88
CA ASP A 88 9.42 -4.97 14.40
C ASP A 88 10.04 -4.03 13.34
N PRO A 89 10.27 -2.74 13.64
CA PRO A 89 10.87 -1.79 12.70
C PRO A 89 12.20 -2.28 12.09
N GLU A 90 12.97 -3.07 12.82
CA GLU A 90 14.25 -3.60 12.32
C GLU A 90 14.03 -4.68 11.25
N VAL A 91 12.94 -5.46 11.33
CA VAL A 91 12.55 -6.41 10.28
C VAL A 91 12.09 -5.65 9.03
N LEU A 92 11.37 -4.54 9.20
CA LEU A 92 10.93 -3.70 8.08
C LEU A 92 12.12 -3.09 7.34
N LYS A 93 13.04 -2.46 8.06
CA LYS A 93 14.26 -1.85 7.48
C LYS A 93 15.14 -2.88 6.79
N ARG A 94 15.26 -4.09 7.35
CA ARG A 94 16.07 -5.19 6.77
C ARG A 94 15.61 -5.60 5.37
N HIS A 95 14.31 -5.49 5.08
CA HIS A 95 13.72 -5.88 3.79
C HIS A 95 13.37 -4.69 2.90
N TRP A 96 13.65 -3.46 3.35
CA TRP A 96 13.45 -2.28 2.53
C TRP A 96 14.50 -2.21 1.43
N ALA A 97 14.04 -2.11 0.17
CA ALA A 97 14.90 -2.06 -1.01
C ALA A 97 14.99 -0.67 -1.64
N GLY A 98 14.10 0.25 -1.25
CA GLY A 98 14.04 1.60 -1.80
C GLY A 98 14.98 2.57 -1.09
N ASP A 99 15.08 3.78 -1.65
CA ASP A 99 15.86 4.87 -1.09
C ASP A 99 15.09 5.61 0.02
N GLY A 100 15.82 6.13 1.02
CA GLY A 100 15.25 6.94 2.11
C GLY A 100 14.70 6.15 3.30
N ASP A 101 14.00 6.84 4.20
CA ASP A 101 13.42 6.23 5.40
C ASP A 101 12.03 5.65 5.09
N LEU A 102 11.90 4.33 5.27
CA LEU A 102 10.67 3.59 5.03
C LEU A 102 9.50 4.06 5.93
N LEU A 103 9.76 4.36 7.20
CA LEU A 103 8.70 4.73 8.13
C LEU A 103 8.16 6.11 7.78
N ASP A 104 9.04 7.04 7.41
CA ASP A 104 8.63 8.35 6.93
C ASP A 104 7.82 8.24 5.64
N LEU A 105 8.26 7.41 4.69
CA LEU A 105 7.52 7.17 3.45
C LEU A 105 6.12 6.60 3.73
N ILE A 106 6.01 5.58 4.58
CA ILE A 106 4.72 4.98 4.92
C ILE A 106 3.81 6.00 5.61
N GLN A 107 4.33 6.79 6.56
CA GLN A 107 3.55 7.84 7.22
C GLN A 107 2.98 8.83 6.21
N HIS A 108 3.80 9.31 5.27
CA HIS A 108 3.32 10.20 4.20
C HIS A 108 2.25 9.54 3.32
N ILE A 109 2.41 8.26 2.97
CA ILE A 109 1.39 7.52 2.20
C ILE A 109 0.07 7.41 2.99
N LEU A 110 0.13 7.06 4.27
CA LEU A 110 -1.04 6.93 5.13
C LEU A 110 -1.78 8.27 5.29
N GLU A 111 -1.06 9.38 5.49
CA GLU A 111 -1.66 10.71 5.56
C GLU A 111 -2.37 11.13 4.26
N ARG A 112 -1.81 10.74 3.12
CA ARG A 112 -2.37 11.06 1.81
C ARG A 112 -3.58 10.18 1.51
N ALA A 113 -3.49 8.90 1.85
CA ALA A 113 -4.62 7.98 1.78
C ALA A 113 -5.78 8.46 2.66
N ASP A 114 -5.51 8.89 3.90
CA ASP A 114 -6.55 9.40 4.80
C ASP A 114 -7.28 10.63 4.23
N LYS A 115 -6.53 11.56 3.63
CA LYS A 115 -7.10 12.73 2.95
C LYS A 115 -7.96 12.36 1.73
N MET A 116 -7.63 11.27 1.04
CA MET A 116 -8.36 10.82 -0.15
C MET A 116 -9.60 10.01 0.19
N VAL A 117 -9.49 9.14 1.19
CA VAL A 117 -10.54 8.21 1.64
C VAL A 117 -11.60 8.94 2.47
N GLY A 118 -11.18 9.94 3.27
CA GLY A 118 -12.06 10.68 4.17
C GLY A 118 -12.60 9.83 5.33
N SER A 119 -13.12 10.49 6.37
CA SER A 119 -13.56 9.82 7.61
C SER A 119 -14.74 8.85 7.43
N GLY A 120 -15.52 8.98 6.36
CA GLY A 120 -16.71 8.15 6.10
C GLY A 120 -16.39 6.70 5.77
N LEU A 121 -15.36 6.43 4.95
CA LEU A 121 -15.03 5.08 4.49
C LEU A 121 -14.22 4.31 5.54
N TRP A 122 -13.29 4.98 6.24
CA TRP A 122 -12.54 4.40 7.36
C TRP A 122 -13.44 3.84 8.46
N ASN A 123 -14.54 4.53 8.75
CA ASN A 123 -15.54 4.06 9.71
C ASN A 123 -16.26 2.78 9.23
N LYS A 124 -16.41 2.58 7.93
CA LYS A 124 -17.04 1.39 7.34
C LYS A 124 -16.11 0.18 7.39
N LEU A 125 -14.82 0.37 7.05
CA LEU A 125 -13.80 -0.68 7.18
C LEU A 125 -13.61 -1.12 8.63
N ARG A 126 -13.50 -0.17 9.56
CA ARG A 126 -13.35 -0.47 10.99
C ARG A 126 -14.52 -1.25 11.58
N ASN A 127 -15.72 -1.09 11.01
CA ASN A 127 -16.92 -1.82 11.44
C ASN A 127 -17.05 -3.21 10.80
N MET A 128 -16.38 -3.49 9.67
CA MET A 128 -16.35 -4.82 9.06
C MET A 128 -15.36 -5.80 9.71
N ILE A 129 -14.36 -5.26 10.42
CA ILE A 129 -13.30 -6.04 11.08
C ILE A 129 -13.65 -6.31 12.57
N LYS A 130 -14.73 -5.71 13.08
CA LYS A 130 -15.31 -6.02 14.40
C LYS A 130 -16.30 -7.17 14.30
#